data_AF-A0A922ABZ6-F1
#
_entry.id   AF-A0A922ABZ6-F1
#
_cell.length_a   1.000
_cell.length_b   1.000
_cell.length_c   1.000
_cell.angle_alpha   90.00
_cell.angle_beta   90.00
_cell.angle_gamma   90.00
#
_symmetry.space_group_name_H-M   'P 1'
#
loop_
_entity.id
_entity.type
_entity.pdbx_description
1 polymer ?
#
loop_
_entity_poly.entity_id
_entity_poly.type
_entity_poly.pdbx_seq_one_letter_code
_entity_poly.pdbx_strand_id
1 'polypeptide(L)'
;MGLWNLVETSSKPPKPEDDVVEFEAWRKRNDMTLQAIQSSCGMNILSWINNICSANIALEMLAKMFMESNGQDKLIQTEDDDSIINKGNSSSKDNAGQEREDDYAGLVKAVQSRDWIIARDFLKLHPAASTARIPFTRGTVLHAAVEAEQECIVEELVNMISEHDLAMQDKLGYTALYVAITSGNQRMAEFLMT
;
A
#
# COMPACT_ATOMS: atom_id res chain seq x y z
N MET A 1 11.33 11.18 -16.22
CA MET A 1 10.96 9.82 -16.66
C MET A 1 10.72 9.01 -15.41
N GLY A 2 9.52 8.48 -15.20
CA GLY A 2 9.17 7.74 -13.98
C GLY A 2 9.69 6.30 -13.97
N LEU A 3 9.77 5.69 -12.79
CA LEU A 3 10.23 4.30 -12.58
C LEU A 3 9.43 3.29 -13.43
N TRP A 4 8.13 3.54 -13.67
CA TRP A 4 7.27 2.68 -14.49
C TRP A 4 7.66 2.63 -15.97
N ASN A 5 8.11 3.75 -16.54
CA ASN A 5 8.62 3.76 -17.91
C ASN A 5 9.92 2.93 -18.01
N LEU A 6 10.69 2.82 -16.92
CA LEU A 6 11.84 1.95 -16.82
C LEU A 6 11.45 0.46 -16.71
N VAL A 7 10.34 0.15 -16.06
CA VAL A 7 9.79 -1.21 -15.89
C VAL A 7 9.16 -1.73 -17.19
N GLU A 8 8.28 -0.96 -17.83
CA GLU A 8 7.61 -1.34 -19.09
C GLU A 8 8.61 -1.60 -20.21
N THR A 9 9.61 -0.72 -20.34
CA THR A 9 10.66 -0.87 -21.34
C THR A 9 11.70 -1.95 -21.00
N SER A 10 11.63 -2.52 -19.79
CA SER A 10 12.48 -3.65 -19.36
C SER A 10 11.82 -5.03 -19.48
N SER A 11 10.53 -5.09 -19.85
CA SER A 11 9.71 -6.31 -19.81
C SER A 11 10.19 -7.43 -20.74
N LYS A 12 10.85 -7.10 -21.86
CA LYS A 12 11.40 -8.11 -22.79
C LYS A 12 12.78 -7.70 -23.31
N PRO A 13 13.80 -8.57 -23.20
CA PRO A 13 15.11 -8.27 -23.77
C PRO A 13 15.01 -8.19 -25.30
N PRO A 14 15.51 -7.12 -25.94
CA PRO A 14 15.71 -7.12 -27.38
C PRO A 14 16.75 -8.21 -27.74
N LYS A 15 16.67 -8.76 -28.95
CA LYS A 15 17.67 -9.73 -29.38
C LYS A 15 19.00 -9.01 -29.61
N PRO A 16 20.14 -9.52 -29.10
CA PRO A 16 21.45 -8.92 -29.30
C PRO A 16 21.82 -8.79 -30.79
N GLU A 17 21.21 -9.61 -31.64
CA GLU A 17 21.42 -9.68 -33.08
C GLU A 17 20.76 -8.53 -33.86
N ASP A 18 19.69 -7.95 -33.30
CA ASP A 18 18.87 -6.93 -33.99
C ASP A 18 19.41 -5.52 -33.75
N ASP A 19 19.82 -5.19 -32.50
CA ASP A 19 20.45 -3.92 -32.16
C ASP A 19 21.26 -4.02 -30.84
N VAL A 20 22.59 -4.03 -30.97
CA VAL A 20 23.53 -4.11 -29.83
C VAL A 20 23.44 -2.87 -28.93
N VAL A 21 23.16 -1.69 -29.48
CA VAL A 21 23.07 -0.42 -28.74
C VAL A 21 21.80 -0.40 -27.89
N GLU A 22 20.69 -0.86 -28.46
CA GLU A 22 19.42 -0.99 -27.74
C GLU A 22 19.50 -2.04 -26.63
N PHE A 23 20.18 -3.17 -26.88
CA PHE A 23 20.42 -4.22 -25.88
C PHE A 23 21.26 -3.72 -24.69
N GLU A 24 22.33 -2.97 -24.94
CA GLU A 24 23.15 -2.36 -23.89
C GLU A 24 22.36 -1.32 -23.08
N ALA A 25 21.57 -0.48 -23.74
CA ALA A 25 20.70 0.50 -23.09
C ALA A 25 19.60 -0.18 -22.26
N TRP A 26 19.03 -1.29 -22.74
CA TRP A 26 18.10 -2.13 -22.00
C TRP A 26 18.75 -2.73 -20.75
N ARG A 27 19.95 -3.33 -20.90
CA ARG A 27 20.68 -3.96 -19.79
C ARG A 27 20.96 -2.98 -18.66
N LYS A 28 21.41 -1.77 -19.00
CA LYS A 28 21.70 -0.71 -18.02
C LYS A 28 20.45 -0.26 -17.26
N ARG A 29 19.31 -0.14 -17.94
CA ARG A 29 18.03 0.22 -17.32
C ARG A 29 17.53 -0.87 -16.39
N ASN A 30 17.56 -2.11 -16.85
CA ASN A 30 17.16 -3.27 -16.06
C ASN A 30 18.02 -3.41 -14.78
N ASP A 31 19.32 -3.12 -14.84
CA ASP A 31 20.22 -3.07 -13.67
C ASP A 31 19.84 -1.95 -12.68
N MET A 32 19.56 -0.73 -13.18
CA MET A 32 19.10 0.38 -12.33
C MET A 32 17.77 0.06 -11.62
N THR A 33 16.81 -0.53 -12.34
CA THR A 33 15.54 -0.94 -11.74
C THR A 33 15.75 -2.02 -10.68
N LEU A 34 16.62 -3.01 -10.95
CA LEU A 34 16.94 -4.08 -10.00
C LEU A 34 17.57 -3.53 -8.71
N GLN A 35 18.52 -2.59 -8.84
CA GLN A 35 19.14 -1.93 -7.68
C GLN A 35 18.12 -1.14 -6.86
N ALA A 36 17.17 -0.45 -7.52
CA ALA A 36 16.10 0.27 -6.83
C ALA A 36 15.17 -0.68 -6.07
N ILE A 37 14.79 -1.81 -6.68
CA ILE A 37 13.99 -2.86 -6.02
C ILE A 37 14.74 -3.42 -4.81
N GLN A 38 16.02 -3.80 -4.98
CA GLN A 38 16.85 -4.36 -3.93
C GLN A 38 17.03 -3.39 -2.75
N SER A 39 17.25 -2.11 -3.02
CA SER A 39 17.43 -1.07 -1.99
C SER A 39 16.13 -0.77 -1.23
N SER A 40 14.98 -0.99 -1.87
CA SER A 40 13.66 -0.74 -1.27
C SER A 40 13.14 -1.94 -0.48
N CYS A 41 13.69 -3.13 -0.68
CA CYS A 41 13.26 -4.37 -0.04
C CYS A 41 14.02 -4.63 1.27
N GLY A 42 13.30 -5.00 2.34
CA GLY A 42 13.91 -5.39 3.62
C GLY A 42 14.84 -6.61 3.50
N MET A 43 15.72 -6.81 4.49
CA MET A 43 16.78 -7.85 4.48
C MET A 43 16.26 -9.28 4.26
N ASN A 44 15.02 -9.57 4.67
CA ASN A 44 14.33 -10.83 4.45
C ASN A 44 14.07 -11.12 2.96
N ILE A 45 13.60 -10.12 2.21
CA ILE A 45 13.24 -10.22 0.80
C ILE A 45 14.50 -10.18 -0.09
N LEU A 46 15.45 -9.31 0.28
CA LEU A 46 16.75 -9.15 -0.39
C LEU A 46 17.46 -10.49 -0.62
N SER A 47 17.41 -11.40 0.37
CA SER A 47 18.08 -12.70 0.28
C SER A 47 17.58 -13.59 -0.88
N TRP A 48 16.35 -13.38 -1.37
CA TRP A 48 15.76 -14.19 -2.44
C TRP A 48 15.89 -13.52 -3.81
N ILE A 49 15.97 -12.17 -3.85
CA ILE A 49 16.11 -11.39 -5.09
C ILE A 49 17.57 -11.08 -5.47
N ASN A 50 18.54 -11.37 -4.60
CA ASN A 50 19.96 -11.05 -4.83
C ASN A 50 20.60 -11.84 -5.99
N ASN A 51 19.95 -12.90 -6.48
CA ASN A 51 20.48 -13.76 -7.55
C ASN A 51 19.67 -13.64 -8.87
N ILE A 52 18.87 -12.58 -9.01
CA ILE A 52 18.00 -12.36 -10.18
C ILE A 52 18.60 -11.25 -11.04
N CYS A 53 18.83 -11.54 -12.33
CA CYS A 53 19.40 -10.57 -13.26
C CYS A 53 18.36 -9.68 -13.95
N SER A 54 17.06 -9.92 -13.77
CA SER A 54 15.98 -9.16 -14.42
C SER A 54 15.04 -8.52 -13.39
N ALA A 55 14.82 -7.22 -13.52
CA ALA A 55 13.90 -6.49 -12.66
C ALA A 55 12.45 -6.98 -12.79
N ASN A 56 12.03 -7.37 -14.00
CA ASN A 56 10.70 -7.93 -14.22
C ASN A 56 10.54 -9.29 -13.52
N ILE A 57 11.54 -10.17 -13.62
CA ILE A 57 11.53 -11.46 -12.90
C ILE A 57 11.55 -11.25 -11.38
N ALA A 58 12.30 -10.24 -10.90
CA ALA A 58 12.31 -9.89 -9.48
C ALA A 58 10.92 -9.43 -9.03
N LEU A 59 10.22 -8.59 -9.79
CA LEU A 59 8.84 -8.16 -9.52
C LEU A 59 7.84 -9.32 -9.57
N GLU A 60 7.92 -10.20 -10.57
CA GLU A 60 7.07 -11.39 -10.68
C GLU A 60 7.30 -12.37 -9.52
N MET A 61 8.55 -12.58 -9.10
CA MET A 61 8.87 -13.42 -7.94
C MET A 61 8.38 -12.79 -6.63
N LEU A 62 8.51 -11.47 -6.47
CA LEU A 62 7.91 -10.76 -5.33
C LEU A 62 6.40 -10.99 -5.31
N ALA A 63 5.71 -10.73 -6.42
CA ALA A 63 4.28 -10.98 -6.53
C ALA A 63 3.92 -12.44 -6.18
N LYS A 64 4.72 -13.42 -6.62
CA LYS A 64 4.49 -14.84 -6.35
C LYS A 64 4.72 -15.25 -4.88
N MET A 65 5.82 -14.82 -4.26
CA MET A 65 6.12 -15.15 -2.85
C MET A 65 5.02 -14.69 -1.89
N PHE A 66 4.44 -13.51 -2.17
CA PHE A 66 3.40 -12.94 -1.31
C PHE A 66 2.01 -13.50 -1.59
N MET A 67 1.78 -14.12 -2.75
CA MET A 67 0.58 -14.92 -3.01
C MET A 67 0.62 -16.28 -2.31
N GLU A 68 1.81 -16.88 -2.15
CA GLU A 68 2.00 -18.18 -1.49
C GLU A 68 1.97 -18.09 0.05
N SER A 69 2.16 -16.90 0.62
CA SER A 69 2.09 -16.68 2.08
C SER A 69 0.66 -16.69 2.66
N ASN A 70 -0.38 -16.73 1.82
CA ASN A 70 -1.78 -16.81 2.25
C ASN A 70 -2.27 -18.24 2.57
N GLY A 71 -1.39 -19.26 2.50
CA GLY A 71 -1.78 -20.68 2.57
C GLY A 71 -1.40 -21.42 3.85
N GLN A 72 -0.65 -20.83 4.78
CA GLN A 72 -0.22 -21.51 6.00
C GLN A 72 -0.33 -20.61 7.23
N ASP A 73 -1.56 -20.31 7.65
CA ASP A 73 -1.79 -20.15 9.08
C ASP A 73 -2.91 -21.09 9.54
N LYS A 74 -2.45 -22.12 10.23
CA LYS A 74 -3.20 -23.29 10.64
C LYS A 74 -3.80 -23.00 12.02
N LEU A 75 -5.12 -22.91 12.06
CA LEU A 75 -6.03 -23.23 13.17
C LEU A 75 -5.37 -23.50 14.53
N ILE A 76 -5.56 -22.57 15.47
CA ILE A 76 -5.90 -22.94 16.85
C ILE A 76 -7.26 -22.32 17.15
N GLN A 77 -8.28 -23.17 17.13
CA GLN A 77 -9.51 -22.97 17.86
C GLN A 77 -9.21 -23.15 19.34
N THR A 78 -9.68 -22.23 20.17
CA THR A 78 -10.16 -22.55 21.51
C THR A 78 -11.44 -21.76 21.72
N GLU A 79 -12.55 -22.49 21.73
CA GLU A 79 -13.83 -22.06 22.31
C GLU A 79 -13.71 -22.03 23.85
N ASP A 80 -14.79 -21.54 24.47
CA ASP A 80 -15.14 -21.54 25.91
C ASP A 80 -14.72 -20.26 26.67
N ASP A 81 -15.57 -19.57 27.44
CA ASP A 81 -17.01 -19.63 27.66
C ASP A 81 -17.42 -18.35 28.44
N ASP A 82 -18.67 -17.97 28.25
CA ASP A 82 -19.60 -17.34 29.20
C ASP A 82 -19.73 -15.83 29.46
N SER A 83 -21.02 -15.51 29.54
CA SER A 83 -21.77 -14.25 29.63
C SER A 83 -21.60 -13.48 30.94
N ILE A 84 -21.79 -12.14 30.92
CA ILE A 84 -22.81 -11.44 31.73
C ILE A 84 -22.90 -9.94 31.38
N ILE A 85 -24.15 -9.54 31.27
CA ILE A 85 -24.76 -8.24 30.94
C ILE A 85 -24.44 -7.15 31.99
N ASN A 86 -24.24 -5.90 31.57
CA ASN A 86 -24.91 -4.79 32.27
C ASN A 86 -25.10 -3.50 31.44
N LYS A 87 -26.34 -3.05 31.47
CA LYS A 87 -26.90 -1.85 30.83
C LYS A 87 -26.99 -0.75 31.88
N GLY A 88 -26.45 0.44 31.60
CA GLY A 88 -26.93 1.69 32.23
C GLY A 88 -25.88 2.70 32.70
N ASN A 89 -25.96 3.87 32.05
CA ASN A 89 -25.78 5.24 32.57
C ASN A 89 -24.39 5.88 32.74
N SER A 90 -24.17 6.89 31.87
CA SER A 90 -23.69 8.26 32.12
C SER A 90 -22.81 8.53 33.35
N SER A 91 -21.58 8.97 33.09
CA SER A 91 -21.12 10.31 33.48
C SER A 91 -19.75 10.61 32.90
N SER A 92 -19.58 11.87 32.53
CA SER A 92 -18.38 12.49 31.99
C SER A 92 -17.12 12.13 32.75
N LYS A 93 -16.09 11.69 32.02
CA LYS A 93 -14.70 11.87 32.40
C LYS A 93 -13.92 12.27 31.16
N ASP A 94 -13.44 13.51 31.20
CA ASP A 94 -12.41 14.03 30.33
C ASP A 94 -11.21 13.09 30.38
N ASN A 95 -10.88 12.49 29.23
CA ASN A 95 -9.60 11.85 29.00
C ASN A 95 -9.25 12.06 27.53
N ALA A 96 -8.22 12.87 27.30
CA ALA A 96 -7.59 13.02 26.01
C ALA A 96 -7.08 11.66 25.52
N GLY A 97 -7.38 11.30 24.27
CA GLY A 97 -6.63 10.28 23.54
C GLY A 97 -7.34 8.98 23.15
N GLN A 98 -8.67 8.93 23.09
CA GLN A 98 -9.37 7.78 22.50
C GLN A 98 -10.37 8.27 21.45
N GLU A 99 -9.86 8.57 20.25
CA GLU A 99 -10.69 8.80 19.07
C GLU A 99 -11.50 7.52 18.83
N ARG A 100 -12.83 7.64 18.88
CA ARG A 100 -13.71 6.49 18.99
C ARG A 100 -13.80 5.79 17.64
N GLU A 101 -13.95 4.47 17.65
CA GLU A 101 -14.08 3.62 16.45
C GLU A 101 -15.12 4.12 15.43
N ASP A 102 -16.16 4.84 15.88
CA ASP A 102 -17.21 5.42 15.04
C ASP A 102 -16.74 6.64 14.21
N ASP A 103 -15.68 7.33 14.63
CA ASP A 103 -15.27 8.61 14.02
C ASP A 103 -14.72 8.38 12.60
N TYR A 104 -14.03 7.26 12.37
CA TYR A 104 -13.41 6.93 11.08
C TYR A 104 -14.34 6.29 10.06
N ALA A 105 -15.49 5.76 10.48
CA ALA A 105 -16.44 5.09 9.58
C ALA A 105 -17.02 6.06 8.55
N GLY A 106 -17.29 7.30 8.97
CA GLY A 106 -17.73 8.37 8.08
C GLY A 106 -16.68 8.69 7.01
N LEU A 107 -15.41 8.81 7.41
CA LEU A 107 -14.29 9.08 6.51
C LEU A 107 -14.13 7.98 5.45
N VAL A 108 -14.07 6.71 5.87
CA VAL A 108 -13.89 5.59 4.93
C VAL A 108 -15.08 5.46 3.99
N LYS A 109 -16.31 5.64 4.48
CA LYS A 109 -17.49 5.62 3.62
C LYS A 109 -17.48 6.75 2.59
N ALA A 110 -17.05 7.95 2.98
CA ALA A 110 -16.91 9.08 2.06
C ALA A 110 -15.87 8.76 0.96
N VAL A 111 -14.72 8.20 1.34
CA VAL A 111 -13.70 7.73 0.39
C VAL A 111 -14.28 6.70 -0.57
N GLN A 112 -14.91 5.63 -0.07
CA GLN A 112 -15.53 4.58 -0.90
C GLN A 112 -16.65 5.11 -1.82
N SER A 113 -17.34 6.17 -1.40
CA SER A 113 -18.43 6.81 -2.17
C SER A 113 -17.93 7.90 -3.13
N ARG A 114 -16.61 8.10 -3.25
CA ARG A 114 -15.96 9.16 -4.04
C ARG A 114 -16.31 10.59 -3.59
N ASP A 115 -16.71 10.77 -2.33
CA ASP A 115 -17.06 12.08 -1.78
C ASP A 115 -15.83 12.74 -1.13
N TRP A 116 -15.01 13.37 -1.97
CA TRP A 116 -13.81 14.08 -1.51
C TRP A 116 -14.13 15.25 -0.57
N ILE A 117 -15.27 15.92 -0.74
CA ILE A 117 -15.61 17.09 0.07
C ILE A 117 -15.80 16.67 1.52
N ILE A 118 -16.60 15.63 1.75
CA ILE A 118 -16.82 15.09 3.10
C ILE A 118 -15.51 14.54 3.69
N ALA A 119 -14.74 13.77 2.92
CA ALA A 119 -13.47 13.20 3.38
C ALA A 119 -12.46 14.29 3.77
N ARG A 120 -12.30 15.32 2.94
CA ARG A 120 -11.38 16.44 3.18
C ARG A 120 -11.80 17.26 4.39
N ASP A 121 -13.08 17.56 4.53
CA ASP A 121 -13.57 18.36 5.66
C ASP A 121 -13.38 17.60 6.98
N PHE A 122 -13.52 16.27 6.97
CA PHE A 122 -13.16 15.42 8.10
C PHE A 122 -11.66 15.47 8.40
N LEU A 123 -10.79 15.30 7.40
CA LEU A 123 -9.33 15.34 7.57
C LEU A 123 -8.83 16.71 8.06
N LYS A 124 -9.49 17.80 7.68
CA LYS A 124 -9.20 19.14 8.20
C LYS A 124 -9.56 19.30 9.67
N LEU A 125 -10.68 18.71 10.09
CA LEU A 125 -11.12 18.73 11.48
C LEU A 125 -10.27 17.81 12.36
N HIS A 126 -9.80 16.70 11.79
CA HIS A 126 -9.00 15.68 12.45
C HIS A 126 -7.72 15.38 11.65
N PRO A 127 -6.68 16.24 11.73
CA PRO A 127 -5.44 16.02 10.96
C PRO A 127 -4.73 14.69 11.25
N ALA A 128 -4.87 14.16 12.47
CA ALA A 128 -4.34 12.84 12.84
C ALA A 128 -4.99 11.69 12.04
N ALA A 129 -6.16 11.91 11.45
CA ALA A 129 -6.89 10.91 10.70
C ALA A 129 -6.22 10.51 9.38
N SER A 130 -5.34 11.35 8.85
CA SER A 130 -4.56 11.01 7.64
C SER A 130 -3.57 9.89 7.89
N THR A 131 -3.04 9.80 9.13
CA THR A 131 -2.04 8.81 9.53
C THR A 131 -2.58 7.72 10.47
N ALA A 132 -3.83 7.89 10.94
CA ALA A 132 -4.46 6.93 11.83
C ALA A 132 -4.58 5.53 11.20
N ARG A 133 -4.30 4.51 12.01
CA ARG A 133 -4.65 3.13 11.70
C ARG A 133 -6.13 2.94 11.95
N ILE A 134 -6.90 2.88 10.87
CA ILE A 134 -8.35 2.78 10.94
C ILE A 134 -8.72 1.31 11.23
N PRO A 135 -9.50 1.02 12.29
CA PRO A 135 -9.65 -0.35 12.81
C PRO A 135 -10.23 -1.38 11.83
N PHE A 136 -11.18 -0.98 10.98
CA PHE A 136 -11.89 -1.87 10.05
C PHE A 136 -11.37 -1.80 8.60
N THR A 137 -10.48 -0.86 8.29
CA THR A 137 -9.70 -0.93 7.06
C THR A 137 -8.38 -1.64 7.35
N ARG A 138 -7.77 -2.23 6.33
CA ARG A 138 -6.50 -2.94 6.53
C ARG A 138 -5.35 -2.00 6.87
N GLY A 139 -5.49 -0.68 6.64
CA GLY A 139 -4.48 0.32 6.97
C GLY A 139 -5.05 1.71 7.24
N THR A 140 -4.44 2.72 6.63
CA THR A 140 -4.80 4.15 6.73
C THR A 140 -5.94 4.52 5.78
N VAL A 141 -6.39 5.79 5.83
CA VAL A 141 -7.34 6.33 4.84
C VAL A 141 -6.82 6.20 3.40
N LEU A 142 -5.49 6.27 3.21
CA LEU A 142 -4.86 6.09 1.90
C LEU A 142 -5.01 4.65 1.39
N HIS A 143 -4.86 3.65 2.27
CA HIS A 143 -5.11 2.25 1.90
C HIS A 143 -6.57 2.04 1.48
N ALA A 144 -7.52 2.63 2.22
CA ALA A 144 -8.93 2.56 1.88
C ALA A 144 -9.25 3.21 0.53
N ALA A 145 -8.62 4.34 0.20
CA ALA A 145 -8.76 5.00 -1.10
C ALA A 145 -8.17 4.16 -2.23
N VAL A 146 -7.04 3.48 -1.95
CA VAL A 146 -6.41 2.58 -2.91
C VAL A 146 -7.26 1.34 -3.19
N GLU A 147 -7.73 0.66 -2.14
CA GLU A 147 -8.61 -0.51 -2.24
C GLU A 147 -9.96 -0.18 -2.91
N ALA A 148 -10.44 1.05 -2.77
CA ALA A 148 -11.66 1.51 -3.41
C ALA A 148 -11.46 2.02 -4.85
N GLU A 149 -10.23 1.96 -5.40
CA GLU A 149 -9.87 2.42 -6.75
C GLU A 149 -10.22 3.89 -7.02
N GLN A 150 -10.10 4.75 -6.00
CA GLN A 150 -10.50 6.16 -6.08
C GLN A 150 -9.33 7.06 -6.47
N GLU A 151 -8.93 7.01 -7.74
CA GLU A 151 -7.78 7.76 -8.29
C GLU A 151 -7.75 9.24 -7.86
N CYS A 152 -8.88 9.96 -8.01
CA CYS A 152 -8.96 11.39 -7.67
C CYS A 152 -8.73 11.65 -6.18
N ILE A 153 -9.19 10.74 -5.31
CA ILE A 153 -9.00 10.89 -3.86
C ILE A 153 -7.57 10.53 -3.48
N VAL A 154 -6.98 9.52 -4.13
CA VAL A 154 -5.58 9.13 -3.91
C VAL A 154 -4.62 10.27 -4.26
N GLU A 155 -4.80 10.91 -5.41
CA GLU A 155 -4.00 12.08 -5.82
C GLU A 155 -4.07 13.22 -4.79
N GLU A 156 -5.28 13.55 -4.33
CA GLU A 156 -5.48 14.60 -3.33
C GLU A 156 -4.89 14.23 -1.96
N LEU A 157 -5.04 12.96 -1.53
CA LEU A 157 -4.45 12.48 -0.29
C LEU A 157 -2.93 12.50 -0.33
N VAL A 158 -2.30 12.12 -1.45
CA VAL A 158 -0.83 12.19 -1.61
C VAL A 158 -0.34 13.63 -1.47
N ASN A 159 -1.06 14.61 -2.01
CA ASN A 159 -0.70 16.03 -1.87
C ASN A 159 -0.86 16.58 -0.44
N MET A 160 -1.62 15.88 0.43
CA MET A 160 -1.84 16.29 1.82
C MET A 160 -0.96 15.56 2.83
N ILE A 161 -0.51 14.34 2.50
CA ILE A 161 0.22 13.44 3.39
C ILE A 161 1.73 13.63 3.18
N SER A 162 2.53 13.51 4.25
CA SER A 162 3.99 13.60 4.13
C SER A 162 4.58 12.33 3.51
N GLU A 163 5.73 12.42 2.84
CA GLU A 163 6.44 11.25 2.27
C GLU A 163 6.68 10.13 3.30
N HIS A 164 6.99 10.50 4.55
CA HIS A 164 7.15 9.55 5.65
C HIS A 164 5.87 8.76 5.92
N ASP A 165 4.72 9.43 5.86
CA ASP A 165 3.42 8.85 6.16
C ASP A 165 2.85 8.05 4.97
N LEU A 166 3.31 8.32 3.74
CA LEU A 166 3.04 7.48 2.56
C LEU A 166 3.66 6.08 2.68
N ALA A 167 4.80 5.98 3.36
CA ALA A 167 5.49 4.71 3.59
C ALA A 167 4.87 3.86 4.73
N MET A 168 3.80 4.34 5.37
CA MET A 168 3.15 3.55 6.41
C MET A 168 2.57 2.26 5.88
N GLN A 169 2.74 1.21 6.69
CA GLN A 169 2.27 -0.12 6.37
C GLN A 169 0.92 -0.42 7.04
N ASP A 170 0.07 -1.09 6.28
CA ASP A 170 -1.17 -1.71 6.71
C ASP A 170 -0.89 -2.86 7.73
N LYS A 171 -1.95 -3.54 8.19
CA LYS A 171 -1.85 -4.65 9.17
C LYS A 171 -1.10 -5.87 8.63
N LEU A 172 -0.88 -5.95 7.33
CA LEU A 172 -0.17 -7.05 6.66
C LEU A 172 1.25 -6.65 6.25
N GLY A 173 1.70 -5.44 6.61
CA GLY A 173 3.03 -4.95 6.24
C GLY A 173 3.08 -4.32 4.84
N TYR A 174 1.94 -4.12 4.17
CA TYR A 174 1.90 -3.57 2.83
C TYR A 174 1.70 -2.05 2.86
N THR A 175 2.38 -1.33 1.96
CA THR A 175 2.13 0.09 1.74
C THR A 175 0.98 0.29 0.75
N ALA A 176 0.41 1.49 0.72
CA ALA A 176 -0.61 1.85 -0.26
C ALA A 176 -0.11 1.67 -1.70
N LEU A 177 1.17 1.97 -1.95
CA LEU A 177 1.83 1.73 -3.24
C LEU A 177 1.82 0.25 -3.61
N TYR A 178 2.15 -0.65 -2.68
CA TYR A 178 2.12 -2.09 -2.93
C TYR A 178 0.71 -2.55 -3.34
N VAL A 179 -0.32 -2.09 -2.61
CA VAL A 179 -1.71 -2.44 -2.92
C VAL A 179 -2.08 -1.99 -4.34
N ALA A 180 -1.73 -0.75 -4.73
CA ALA A 180 -1.99 -0.22 -6.08
C ALA A 180 -1.29 -1.01 -7.19
N ILE A 181 -0.06 -1.49 -6.95
CA ILE A 181 0.69 -2.33 -7.89
C ILE A 181 -0.01 -3.68 -8.06
N THR A 182 -0.37 -4.33 -6.95
CA THR A 182 -0.98 -5.66 -6.99
C THR A 182 -2.39 -5.68 -7.56
N SER A 183 -3.12 -4.56 -7.48
CA SER A 183 -4.42 -4.40 -8.15
C SER A 183 -4.30 -4.09 -9.64
N GLY A 184 -3.08 -3.84 -10.16
CA GLY A 184 -2.85 -3.47 -11.55
C GLY A 184 -3.29 -2.04 -11.88
N ASN A 185 -3.53 -1.19 -10.86
CA ASN A 185 -3.94 0.19 -11.07
C ASN A 185 -2.71 1.09 -11.22
N GLN A 186 -2.17 1.12 -12.44
CA GLN A 186 -0.95 1.86 -12.79
C GLN A 186 -1.02 3.34 -12.41
N ARG A 187 -2.16 3.98 -12.66
CA ARG A 187 -2.32 5.42 -12.43
C ARG A 187 -2.22 5.79 -10.95
N MET A 188 -2.76 4.95 -10.08
CA MET A 188 -2.63 5.15 -8.62
C MET A 188 -1.22 4.84 -8.12
N ALA A 189 -0.56 3.84 -8.70
CA ALA A 189 0.84 3.57 -8.40
C ALA A 189 1.74 4.76 -8.79
N GLU A 190 1.45 5.45 -9.90
CA GLU A 190 2.17 6.66 -10.31
C GLU A 190 2.02 7.80 -9.29
N PHE A 191 0.82 8.05 -8.77
CA PHE A 191 0.61 9.06 -7.72
C PHE A 191 1.40 8.74 -6.45
N LEU A 192 1.46 7.48 -6.05
CA LEU A 192 2.07 7.03 -4.80
C LEU A 192 3.60 6.91 -4.83
N MET A 193 4.24 7.17 -5.99
CA MET A 193 5.70 7.20 -6.15
C MET A 193 6.30 8.60 -6.12
N THR A 194 5.46 9.62 -5.94
CA THR A 194 5.83 11.04 -5.93
C THR A 194 6.43 11.43 -4.59
#